data_AF-A0A8S9WE96-F1
#
_entry.id   AF-A0A8S9WE96-F1
#
_cell.length_a   1.000
_cell.length_b   1.000
_cell.length_c   1.000
_cell.angle_alpha   90.00
_cell.angle_beta   90.00
_cell.angle_gamma   90.00
#
_symmetry.space_group_name_H-M   'P 1'
#
loop_
_entity.id
_entity.type
_entity.pdbx_description
1 polymer ?
#
loop_
_entity_poly.entity_id
_entity_poly.type
_entity_poly.pdbx_seq_one_letter_code
_entity_poly.pdbx_strand_id
1 'polypeptide(L)'
;MKRLSWKLLLAFFLIISSLFIYIIHYAIFTDQHHILIFLIGDLAFVPIEVLLVTLIIEHLLKEKERRALLNKVNMIIGTFFSEVGTRLLRDFACFSHDSSELSKHLIVTNEWTERDFRAAMNFVTGVDPIINTQKGHLKDLRDFLLGKRFFMLSLLENPNLLEHESFTDLLLAIFHLSEELA
;
A
#
# COMPACT_ATOMS: atom_id res chain seq x y z
N MET A 1 -3.85 -2.34 28.38
CA MET A 1 -4.75 -3.05 29.31
C MET A 1 -6.19 -2.50 29.38
N LYS A 2 -6.53 -1.29 28.90
CA LYS A 2 -7.91 -0.73 28.95
C LYS A 2 -8.91 -1.19 27.86
N ARG A 3 -8.47 -1.85 26.77
CA ARG A 3 -9.37 -2.29 25.67
C ARG A 3 -10.00 -3.68 25.87
N LEU A 4 -9.47 -4.49 26.79
CA LEU A 4 -9.97 -5.84 27.04
C LEU A 4 -11.26 -5.83 27.89
N SER A 5 -11.40 -4.86 28.81
CA SER A 5 -12.55 -4.76 29.72
C SER A 5 -13.87 -4.43 29.01
N TRP A 6 -13.85 -3.58 27.98
CA TRP A 6 -15.08 -3.27 27.22
C TRP A 6 -15.60 -4.46 26.41
N LYS A 7 -14.70 -5.19 25.76
CA LYS A 7 -15.07 -6.41 25.00
C LYS A 7 -15.66 -7.48 25.92
N LEU A 8 -15.07 -7.66 27.11
CA LEU A 8 -15.57 -8.60 28.12
C LEU A 8 -16.93 -8.19 28.68
N LEU A 9 -17.13 -6.89 28.95
CA LEU A 9 -18.42 -6.38 29.42
C LEU A 9 -19.52 -6.54 28.37
N LEU A 10 -19.21 -6.26 27.11
CA LEU A 10 -20.11 -6.48 25.98
C LEU A 10 -20.45 -7.97 25.81
N ALA A 11 -19.45 -8.86 25.88
CA ALA A 11 -19.67 -10.30 25.81
C ALA A 11 -20.58 -10.78 26.95
N PHE A 12 -20.33 -10.34 28.19
CA PHE A 12 -21.15 -10.69 29.34
C PHE A 12 -22.59 -10.19 29.20
N PHE A 13 -22.76 -8.95 28.74
CA PHE A 13 -24.08 -8.38 28.45
C PHE A 13 -24.84 -9.19 27.39
N LEU A 14 -24.18 -9.57 26.29
CA LEU A 14 -24.77 -10.39 25.23
C LEU A 14 -25.18 -11.77 25.74
N ILE A 15 -24.34 -12.43 26.56
CA ILE A 15 -24.65 -13.73 27.17
C ILE A 15 -25.89 -13.63 28.07
N ILE A 16 -25.94 -12.61 28.95
CA ILE A 16 -27.09 -12.40 29.84
C ILE A 16 -28.36 -12.10 29.04
N SER A 17 -28.25 -11.25 28.02
CA SER A 17 -29.39 -10.90 27.16
C SER A 17 -29.92 -12.13 26.43
N SER A 18 -29.04 -13.00 25.92
CA SER A 18 -29.43 -14.26 25.29
C SER A 18 -30.15 -15.18 26.29
N LEU A 19 -29.58 -15.36 27.49
CA LEU A 19 -30.19 -16.18 28.54
C LEU A 19 -31.59 -15.67 28.94
N PHE A 20 -31.74 -14.35 29.07
CA PHE A 20 -33.00 -13.71 29.39
C PHE A 20 -34.06 -13.93 28.30
N ILE A 21 -33.69 -13.81 27.03
CA ILE A 21 -34.58 -14.09 25.89
C ILE A 21 -35.03 -15.55 25.91
N TYR A 22 -34.14 -16.51 26.17
CA TYR A 22 -34.51 -17.93 26.29
C TYR A 22 -35.46 -18.20 27.47
N ILE A 23 -35.29 -17.53 28.61
CA ILE A 23 -36.21 -17.63 29.75
C ILE A 23 -37.62 -17.11 29.38
N ILE A 24 -37.70 -15.97 28.70
CA ILE A 24 -38.99 -15.43 28.22
C ILE A 24 -39.64 -16.39 27.23
N HIS A 25 -38.86 -16.93 26.28
CA HIS A 25 -39.37 -17.89 25.30
C HIS A 25 -39.91 -19.16 25.98
N TYR A 26 -39.21 -19.66 26.99
CA TYR A 26 -39.67 -20.78 27.82
C TYR A 26 -40.99 -20.48 28.54
N ALA A 27 -41.09 -19.29 29.15
CA ALA A 27 -42.29 -18.88 29.90
C ALA A 27 -43.54 -18.70 29.01
N ILE A 28 -43.37 -18.33 27.74
CA ILE A 28 -44.48 -18.12 26.79
C ILE A 28 -44.96 -19.45 26.19
N PHE A 29 -44.04 -20.31 25.75
CA PHE A 29 -44.40 -21.51 24.98
C PHE A 29 -44.61 -22.77 25.84
N THR A 30 -44.07 -22.83 27.08
CA THR A 30 -44.24 -23.94 28.06
C THR A 30 -44.02 -25.36 27.50
N ASP A 31 -43.42 -25.49 26.32
CA ASP A 31 -43.13 -26.76 25.65
C ASP A 31 -41.62 -26.85 25.39
N GLN A 32 -40.98 -27.75 26.14
CA GLN A 32 -39.55 -28.02 26.07
C GLN A 32 -39.12 -28.60 24.72
N HIS A 33 -40.03 -29.29 24.01
CA HIS A 33 -39.69 -29.97 22.77
C HIS A 33 -39.52 -28.99 21.60
N HIS A 34 -40.38 -27.97 21.53
CA HIS A 34 -40.27 -26.92 20.52
C HIS A 34 -38.94 -26.18 20.64
N ILE A 35 -38.52 -25.81 21.85
CA ILE A 35 -37.23 -25.12 22.09
C ILE A 35 -36.04 -26.00 21.66
N LEU A 36 -36.11 -27.31 21.94
CA LEU A 36 -35.01 -28.23 21.67
C LEU A 36 -34.79 -28.45 20.16
N ILE A 37 -35.86 -28.49 19.37
CA ILE A 37 -35.77 -28.60 17.90
C ILE A 37 -35.13 -27.34 17.30
N PHE A 38 -35.55 -26.15 17.74
CA PHE A 38 -34.96 -24.89 17.28
C PHE A 38 -33.50 -24.75 17.71
N LEU A 39 -33.15 -25.12 18.94
CA LEU A 39 -31.77 -25.11 19.44
C LEU A 39 -30.84 -26.02 18.61
N ILE A 40 -31.30 -27.21 18.25
CA ILE A 40 -30.54 -28.13 17.39
C ILE A 40 -30.37 -27.54 15.98
N GLY A 41 -31.43 -26.90 15.44
CA GLY A 41 -31.36 -26.20 14.15
C GLY A 41 -30.34 -25.05 14.15
N ASP A 42 -30.37 -24.21 15.17
CA ASP A 42 -29.41 -23.12 15.36
C ASP A 42 -27.98 -23.68 15.47
N LEU A 43 -27.78 -24.70 16.30
CA LEU A 43 -26.48 -25.34 16.48
C LEU A 43 -25.95 -25.98 15.19
N ALA A 44 -26.82 -26.56 14.36
CA ALA A 44 -26.47 -27.10 13.07
C ALA A 44 -26.08 -26.01 12.05
N PHE A 45 -26.58 -24.79 12.22
CA PHE A 45 -26.27 -23.65 11.35
C PHE A 45 -24.99 -22.89 11.76
N VAL A 46 -24.57 -22.99 13.03
CA VAL A 46 -23.33 -22.35 13.56
C VAL A 46 -22.11 -22.54 12.64
N PRO A 47 -21.79 -23.73 12.10
CA PRO A 47 -20.63 -23.89 11.21
C PRO A 47 -20.70 -23.00 9.96
N ILE A 48 -21.89 -22.82 9.39
CA ILE A 48 -22.12 -21.97 8.20
C ILE A 48 -21.97 -20.50 8.59
N GLU A 49 -22.55 -20.10 9.73
CA GLU A 49 -22.45 -18.72 10.23
C GLU A 49 -21.00 -18.32 10.52
N VAL A 50 -20.26 -19.17 11.25
CA VAL A 50 -18.84 -18.93 11.56
C VAL A 50 -18.01 -18.84 10.29
N LEU A 51 -18.23 -19.74 9.31
CA LEU A 51 -17.54 -19.69 8.02
C LEU A 51 -17.82 -18.37 7.30
N LEU A 52 -19.10 -17.98 7.18
CA LEU A 52 -19.51 -16.77 6.47
C LEU A 52 -18.91 -15.52 7.12
N VAL A 53 -19.04 -15.39 8.44
CA VAL A 53 -18.52 -14.23 9.19
C VAL A 53 -17.00 -14.19 9.11
N THR A 54 -16.31 -15.34 9.22
CA THR A 54 -14.85 -15.39 9.12
C THR A 54 -14.36 -14.95 7.74
N LEU A 55 -14.96 -15.46 6.66
CA LEU A 55 -14.57 -15.07 5.29
C LEU A 55 -14.78 -13.58 5.03
N ILE A 56 -15.90 -13.02 5.50
CA ILE A 56 -16.19 -11.58 5.36
C ILE A 56 -15.16 -10.76 6.15
N ILE A 57 -14.88 -11.12 7.40
CA ILE A 57 -13.92 -10.41 8.25
C ILE A 57 -12.51 -10.50 7.69
N GLU A 58 -12.08 -11.68 7.24
CA GLU A 58 -10.77 -11.89 6.63
C GLU A 58 -10.60 -11.04 5.38
N HIS A 59 -11.61 -11.02 4.49
CA HIS A 59 -11.58 -10.18 3.31
C HIS A 59 -11.46 -8.68 3.66
N LEU A 60 -12.26 -8.19 4.61
CA LEU A 60 -12.22 -6.80 5.05
C LEU A 60 -10.88 -6.43 5.71
N LEU A 61 -10.30 -7.34 6.51
CA LEU A 61 -8.99 -7.16 7.12
C LEU A 61 -7.90 -7.08 6.07
N LYS A 62 -7.86 -8.04 5.15
CA LYS A 62 -6.87 -8.09 4.06
C LYS A 62 -6.91 -6.83 3.20
N GLU A 63 -8.11 -6.37 2.87
CA GLU A 63 -8.30 -5.16 2.08
C GLU A 63 -7.87 -3.89 2.83
N LYS A 64 -8.09 -3.83 4.16
CA LYS A 64 -7.57 -2.75 5.00
C LYS A 64 -6.05 -2.77 5.10
N GLU A 65 -5.45 -3.94 5.28
CA GLU A 65 -4.00 -4.13 5.34
C GLU A 65 -3.32 -3.71 4.04
N ARG A 66 -3.87 -4.15 2.90
CA ARG A 66 -3.40 -3.76 1.57
C ARG A 66 -3.40 -2.23 1.40
N ARG A 67 -4.49 -1.54 1.77
CA ARG A 67 -4.52 -0.07 1.71
C ARG A 67 -3.50 0.59 2.64
N ALA A 68 -3.32 0.05 3.84
CA ALA A 68 -2.34 0.58 4.78
C ALA A 68 -0.91 0.39 4.25
N LEU A 69 -0.63 -0.73 3.59
CA LEU A 69 0.64 -1.00 2.94
C LEU A 69 0.89 -0.04 1.78
N LEU A 70 -0.06 0.11 0.84
CA LEU A 70 0.04 1.04 -0.28
C LEU A 70 0.34 2.47 0.18
N ASN A 71 -0.31 2.93 1.25
CA ASN A 71 -0.03 4.25 1.83
C ASN A 71 1.40 4.38 2.37
N LYS A 72 1.93 3.33 3.02
CA LYS A 72 3.32 3.32 3.49
C LYS A 72 4.31 3.33 2.33
N VAL A 73 4.05 2.56 1.28
CA VAL A 73 4.90 2.55 0.08
C VAL A 73 4.89 3.92 -0.60
N ASN A 74 3.72 4.53 -0.77
CA ASN A 74 3.62 5.88 -1.32
C ASN A 74 4.39 6.93 -0.51
N MET A 75 4.41 6.80 0.82
CA MET A 75 5.23 7.65 1.70
C MET A 75 6.73 7.45 1.45
N ILE A 76 7.17 6.22 1.25
CA ILE A 76 8.57 5.90 0.92
C ILE A 76 8.95 6.48 -0.46
N ILE A 77 8.11 6.26 -1.47
CA ILE A 77 8.30 6.82 -2.82
C ILE A 77 8.40 8.35 -2.76
N GLY A 78 7.50 9.00 -2.00
CA GLY A 78 7.54 10.45 -1.80
C GLY A 78 8.84 10.94 -1.14
N THR A 79 9.32 10.21 -0.14
CA THR A 79 10.60 10.52 0.53
C THR A 79 11.78 10.33 -0.43
N PHE A 80 11.78 9.25 -1.22
CA PHE A 80 12.78 9.02 -2.26
C PHE A 80 12.83 10.15 -3.29
N PHE A 81 11.69 10.58 -3.84
CA PHE A 81 11.68 11.66 -4.83
C PHE A 81 12.12 13.00 -4.21
N SER A 82 11.75 13.26 -2.95
CA SER A 82 12.16 14.48 -2.24
C SER A 82 13.68 14.55 -2.00
N GLU A 83 14.31 13.42 -1.68
CA GLU A 83 15.73 13.36 -1.31
C GLU A 83 16.68 13.06 -2.48
N VAL A 84 16.23 12.24 -3.43
CA VAL A 84 17.07 11.66 -4.50
C VAL A 84 16.45 11.84 -5.87
N GLY A 85 15.22 11.37 -6.06
CA GLY A 85 14.61 11.23 -7.39
C GLY A 85 14.47 12.54 -8.17
N THR A 86 14.02 13.64 -7.55
CA THR A 86 13.87 14.93 -8.24
C THR A 86 15.20 15.49 -8.73
N ARG A 87 16.28 15.32 -7.94
CA ARG A 87 17.61 15.73 -8.36
C ARG A 87 18.15 14.83 -9.47
N LEU A 88 17.95 13.52 -9.38
CA LEU A 88 18.33 12.60 -10.45
C LEU A 88 17.63 12.91 -11.77
N LEU A 89 16.33 13.22 -11.75
CA LEU A 89 15.61 13.63 -12.96
C LEU A 89 16.23 14.89 -13.60
N ARG A 90 16.64 15.86 -12.78
CA ARG A 90 17.34 17.06 -13.26
C ARG A 90 18.71 16.73 -13.84
N ASP A 91 19.51 15.93 -13.15
CA ASP A 91 20.86 15.59 -13.57
C ASP A 91 20.81 14.74 -14.86
N PHE A 92 19.90 13.76 -14.95
CA PHE A 92 19.63 12.96 -16.16
C PHE A 92 19.12 13.77 -17.34
N ALA A 93 18.33 14.82 -17.10
CA ALA A 93 17.92 15.72 -18.17
C ALA A 93 19.13 16.43 -18.82
N CYS A 94 20.22 16.69 -18.09
CA CYS A 94 21.43 17.27 -18.68
C CYS A 94 22.20 16.28 -19.59
N PHE A 95 22.07 14.98 -19.36
CA PHE A 95 22.71 13.95 -20.20
C PHE A 95 21.90 13.65 -21.48
N SER A 96 20.59 13.95 -21.49
CA SER A 96 19.74 13.74 -22.67
C SER A 96 19.92 14.85 -23.71
N HIS A 97 19.98 14.46 -24.99
CA HIS A 97 19.99 15.43 -26.09
C HIS A 97 18.64 16.17 -26.22
N ASP A 98 17.53 15.50 -25.89
CA ASP A 98 16.16 15.95 -26.17
C ASP A 98 15.45 16.55 -24.95
N SER A 99 16.21 16.98 -23.95
CA SER A 99 15.69 17.47 -22.67
C SER A 99 14.72 18.66 -22.79
N SER A 100 14.92 19.52 -23.79
CA SER A 100 14.02 20.64 -24.09
C SER A 100 12.64 20.17 -24.55
N GLU A 101 12.59 19.13 -25.40
CA GLU A 101 11.35 18.56 -25.91
C GLU A 101 10.61 17.74 -24.85
N LEU A 102 11.37 16.98 -24.04
CA LEU A 102 10.84 16.27 -22.87
C LEU A 102 10.19 17.23 -21.88
N SER A 103 10.84 18.36 -21.57
CA SER A 103 10.30 19.31 -20.59
C SER A 103 8.94 19.87 -21.02
N LYS A 104 8.74 20.17 -22.31
CA LYS A 104 7.50 20.77 -22.82
C LYS A 104 6.28 19.86 -22.60
N HIS A 105 6.46 18.55 -22.70
CA HIS A 105 5.40 17.57 -22.53
C HIS A 105 5.18 17.16 -21.07
N LEU A 106 6.07 17.56 -20.15
CA LEU A 106 6.08 17.13 -18.75
C LEU A 106 5.91 18.26 -17.74
N ILE A 107 5.68 19.49 -18.20
CA ILE A 107 5.31 20.63 -17.33
C ILE A 107 3.85 20.47 -16.91
N VAL A 108 3.65 19.93 -15.71
CA VAL A 108 2.33 19.79 -15.09
C VAL A 108 1.81 21.17 -14.70
N THR A 109 0.64 21.53 -15.21
CA THR A 109 -0.09 22.75 -14.83
C THR A 109 -1.38 22.39 -14.10
N ASN A 110 -1.97 23.33 -13.36
CA ASN A 110 -3.24 23.13 -12.65
C ASN A 110 -4.43 22.81 -13.58
N GLU A 111 -4.25 22.94 -14.89
CA GLU A 111 -5.27 22.69 -15.91
C GLU A 111 -5.24 21.25 -16.44
N TRP A 112 -4.26 20.45 -16.02
CA TRP A 112 -4.11 19.08 -16.51
C TRP A 112 -5.31 18.22 -16.12
N THR A 113 -5.89 17.57 -17.13
CA THR A 113 -6.92 16.56 -16.98
C THR A 113 -6.29 15.16 -16.96
N GLU A 114 -7.08 14.16 -16.57
CA GLU A 114 -6.65 12.75 -16.63
C GLU A 114 -6.22 12.32 -18.05
N ARG A 115 -6.74 12.98 -19.09
CA ARG A 115 -6.31 12.73 -20.49
C ARG A 115 -4.91 13.26 -20.75
N ASP A 116 -4.56 14.43 -20.20
CA ASP A 116 -3.23 15.04 -20.38
C ASP A 116 -2.16 14.21 -19.66
N PHE A 117 -2.47 13.70 -18.46
CA PHE A 117 -1.61 12.74 -17.77
C PHE A 117 -1.38 11.46 -18.56
N ARG A 118 -2.44 10.89 -19.16
CA ARG A 118 -2.32 9.71 -20.02
C ARG A 118 -1.49 10.00 -21.27
N ALA A 119 -1.67 11.16 -21.89
CA ALA A 119 -0.90 11.58 -23.05
C ALA A 119 0.60 11.73 -22.72
N ALA A 120 0.92 12.39 -21.60
CA ALA A 120 2.29 12.53 -21.11
C ALA A 120 2.92 11.17 -20.79
N MET A 121 2.17 10.25 -20.14
CA MET A 121 2.66 8.90 -19.86
C MET A 121 2.99 8.12 -21.14
N ASN A 122 2.08 8.17 -22.13
CA ASN A 122 2.30 7.51 -23.42
C ASN A 122 3.52 8.09 -24.15
N PHE A 123 3.71 9.42 -24.06
CA PHE A 123 4.90 10.08 -24.62
C PHE A 123 6.18 9.55 -23.96
N VAL A 124 6.27 9.56 -22.62
CA VAL A 124 7.48 9.07 -21.91
C VAL A 124 7.76 7.59 -22.20
N THR A 125 6.72 6.77 -22.30
CA THR A 125 6.87 5.32 -22.56
C THR A 125 7.41 5.03 -23.97
N GLY A 126 7.19 5.94 -24.93
CA GLY A 126 7.68 5.81 -26.31
C GLY A 126 9.01 6.49 -26.59
N VAL A 127 9.57 7.25 -25.63
CA VAL A 127 10.84 7.95 -25.78
C VAL A 127 11.98 7.01 -25.40
N ASP A 128 12.89 6.77 -26.34
CA ASP A 128 14.20 6.18 -26.06
C ASP A 128 15.23 7.32 -25.91
N PRO A 129 15.63 7.68 -24.68
CA PRO A 129 16.49 8.83 -24.47
C PRO A 129 17.90 8.58 -24.99
N ILE A 130 18.37 9.42 -25.90
CA ILE A 130 19.77 9.41 -26.34
C ILE A 130 20.64 10.04 -25.25
N ILE A 131 21.33 9.20 -24.48
CA ILE A 131 22.20 9.60 -23.39
C ILE A 131 23.59 9.94 -23.93
N ASN A 132 24.09 11.14 -23.63
CA ASN A 132 25.45 11.56 -23.92
C ASN A 132 26.22 11.80 -22.62
N THR A 133 27.11 10.86 -22.28
CA THR A 133 27.93 10.88 -21.07
C THR A 133 28.98 12.00 -21.05
N GLN A 134 29.28 12.62 -22.20
CA GLN A 134 30.24 13.72 -22.32
C GLN A 134 29.61 15.10 -22.07
N LYS A 135 28.27 15.21 -22.10
CA LYS A 135 27.57 16.49 -21.87
C LYS A 135 27.37 16.82 -20.39
N GLY A 136 27.28 15.82 -19.52
CA GLY A 136 26.98 16.02 -18.11
C GLY A 136 28.19 15.84 -17.19
N HIS A 137 28.04 16.30 -15.95
CA HIS A 137 29.08 16.18 -14.92
C HIS A 137 28.94 14.86 -14.16
N LEU A 138 29.49 13.78 -14.72
CA LEU A 138 29.52 12.44 -14.10
C LEU A 138 30.08 12.46 -12.67
N LYS A 139 31.07 13.32 -12.41
CA LYS A 139 31.68 13.47 -11.09
C LYS A 139 30.68 13.99 -10.04
N ASP A 140 29.88 14.99 -10.40
CA ASP A 140 28.89 15.59 -9.49
C ASP A 140 27.75 14.61 -9.20
N LEU A 141 27.33 13.84 -10.22
CA LEU A 141 26.36 12.76 -10.07
C LEU A 141 26.87 11.67 -9.13
N ARG A 142 28.12 11.24 -9.31
CA ARG A 142 28.79 10.26 -8.42
C ARG A 142 28.83 10.76 -6.98
N ASP A 143 29.36 11.97 -6.75
CA ASP A 143 29.53 12.50 -5.40
C ASP A 143 28.17 12.66 -4.69
N PHE A 144 27.12 13.02 -5.45
CA PHE A 144 25.74 13.06 -4.95
C PHE A 144 25.20 11.66 -4.58
N LEU A 145 25.32 10.68 -5.48
CA LEU A 145 24.82 9.31 -5.26
C LEU A 145 25.53 8.64 -4.08
N LEU A 146 26.86 8.77 -3.99
CA LEU A 146 27.65 8.28 -2.86
C LEU A 146 27.22 8.91 -1.54
N GLY A 147 26.91 10.23 -1.54
CA GLY A 147 26.39 10.93 -0.38
C GLY A 147 24.99 10.45 0.07
N LYS A 148 24.20 9.85 -0.83
CA LYS A 148 22.86 9.32 -0.56
C LYS A 148 22.82 7.79 -0.42
N ARG A 149 23.96 7.11 -0.47
CA ARG A 149 24.05 5.63 -0.40
C ARG A 149 23.38 5.04 0.84
N PHE A 150 23.67 5.57 2.03
CA PHE A 150 23.06 5.11 3.28
C PHE A 150 21.55 5.30 3.31
N PHE A 151 21.06 6.42 2.75
CA PHE A 151 19.63 6.66 2.62
C PHE A 151 18.97 5.62 1.70
N MET A 152 19.54 5.36 0.52
CA MET A 152 19.01 4.34 -0.41
C MET A 152 19.02 2.93 0.20
N LEU A 153 20.08 2.56 0.94
CA LEU A 153 20.12 1.30 1.70
C LEU A 153 19.00 1.21 2.73
N SER A 154 18.76 2.29 3.49
CA SER A 154 17.68 2.31 4.49
C SER A 154 16.29 2.15 3.88
N LEU A 155 16.10 2.53 2.61
CA LEU A 155 14.87 2.27 1.88
C LEU A 155 14.77 0.77 1.53
N LEU A 156 15.82 0.16 0.99
CA LEU A 156 15.85 -1.27 0.63
C LEU A 156 15.63 -2.21 1.83
N GLU A 157 16.03 -1.80 3.03
CA GLU A 157 15.78 -2.55 4.27
C GLU A 157 14.29 -2.62 4.64
N ASN A 158 13.43 -1.80 4.02
CA ASN A 158 12.01 -1.77 4.35
C ASN A 158 11.26 -2.96 3.74
N PRO A 159 10.68 -3.88 4.55
CA PRO A 159 10.03 -5.08 4.03
C PRO A 159 8.76 -4.77 3.21
N ASN A 160 8.19 -3.57 3.36
CA ASN A 160 6.98 -3.16 2.63
C ASN A 160 7.27 -2.77 1.17
N LEU A 161 8.54 -2.59 0.81
CA LEU A 161 8.96 -2.10 -0.51
C LEU A 161 8.90 -3.22 -1.56
N LEU A 162 9.04 -4.47 -1.12
CA LEU A 162 9.11 -5.69 -1.93
C LEU A 162 7.83 -6.04 -2.71
N GLU A 163 6.69 -5.41 -2.42
CA GLU A 163 5.44 -5.65 -3.17
C GLU A 163 5.32 -4.80 -4.45
N HIS A 164 6.18 -3.80 -4.63
CA HIS A 164 6.22 -2.98 -5.85
C HIS A 164 7.51 -3.25 -6.63
N GLU A 165 7.44 -4.20 -7.56
CA GLU A 165 8.57 -4.60 -8.41
C GLU A 165 9.18 -3.37 -9.11
N SER A 166 8.36 -2.51 -9.72
CA SER A 166 8.88 -1.37 -10.50
C SER A 166 9.67 -0.33 -9.70
N PHE A 167 9.27 -0.02 -8.47
CA PHE A 167 10.00 0.94 -7.63
C PHE A 167 11.24 0.29 -7.01
N THR A 168 11.15 -0.98 -6.64
CA THR A 168 12.30 -1.74 -6.12
C THR A 168 13.38 -1.88 -7.20
N ASP A 169 13.00 -2.21 -8.43
CA ASP A 169 13.90 -2.30 -9.58
C ASP A 169 14.56 -0.96 -9.89
N LEU A 170 13.80 0.14 -9.84
CA LEU A 170 14.33 1.49 -10.01
C LEU A 170 15.38 1.82 -8.94
N LEU A 171 15.05 1.55 -7.66
CA LEU A 171 15.95 1.82 -6.54
C LEU A 171 17.24 1.00 -6.66
N LEU A 172 17.13 -0.26 -7.07
CA LEU A 172 18.27 -1.15 -7.30
C LEU A 172 19.13 -0.68 -8.48
N ALA A 173 18.51 -0.27 -9.60
CA ALA A 173 19.23 0.26 -10.76
C ALA A 173 20.05 1.51 -10.42
N ILE A 174 19.48 2.42 -9.61
CA ILE A 174 20.20 3.62 -9.12
C ILE A 174 21.33 3.22 -8.18
N PHE A 175 21.13 2.20 -7.35
CA PHE A 175 22.17 1.69 -6.46
C PHE A 175 23.34 1.10 -7.26
N HIS A 176 23.06 0.27 -8.27
CA HIS A 176 24.09 -0.24 -9.19
C HIS A 176 24.83 0.87 -9.92
N LEU A 177 24.11 1.89 -10.42
CA LEU A 177 24.75 3.06 -11.01
C LEU A 177 25.69 3.77 -10.02
N SER A 178 25.28 3.89 -8.76
CA SER A 178 26.13 4.47 -7.71
C SER A 178 27.39 3.63 -7.46
N GLU A 179 27.33 2.31 -7.60
CA GLU A 179 28.48 1.42 -7.42
C GLU A 179 29.41 1.43 -8.64
N GLU A 180 28.85 1.50 -9.85
CA GLU A 180 29.64 1.60 -11.09
C GLU A 180 30.39 2.93 -11.22
N LEU A 181 29.85 4.00 -10.64
CA LEU A 181 30.50 5.32 -10.64
C LEU A 181 31.57 5.49 -9.55
N ALA A 182 31.59 4.62 -8.53
CA ALA A 182 32.47 4.72 -7.35
C ALA A 182 33.92 4.39 -7.67
#